data_AF-A0A1J4JZ36-F1
#
_entry.id   AF-A0A1J4JZ36-F1
#
_cell.length_a   1.000
_cell.length_b   1.000
_cell.length_c   1.000
_cell.angle_alpha   90.00
_cell.angle_beta   90.00
_cell.angle_gamma   90.00
#
_symmetry.space_group_name_H-M   'P 1'
#
loop_
_entity.id
_entity.type
_entity.pdbx_description
1 polymer ?
#
loop_
_entity_poly.entity_id
_entity_poly.type
_entity_poly.pdbx_seq_one_letter_code
_entity_poly.pdbx_strand_id
1 'polypeptide(L)'
;MTEVKDYVTSLTPQNKFTNFTGILEKIAGETHRAIKIHRLEEDEWFSFLESQKPHFSRSFGPDDLAEMEPNRYIVKWDQDENTHHIRITILAPRDEIECDDKKVYNSYLKGEWWGPISNLDIQDISEDENPKVQIDFDTTEKWPLLIRGTRPDPFSCYYIALAALDQGQYSVFHEYLSHAALSDCYTAQRDLAMVLLDQEKYEESVHWLARCSLLHQDQICLYVLSKRLLDGKGIRQSAPLAEFILCRLAIQGFVDAFFTLGKLYLKGQDGVEPNRENARMLLEKYIFASQNEDDQDRVMALQLLNEEFPPETEENAESEKTAEKIAEQLNEDLNEKHTIEEKEKNEKEKGKMMTKKEGGYESAIDWALAAGVVAAVSAAGLFAIRRIFRRRH
;
A
#
# COMPACT_ATOMS: atom_id res chain seq x y z
N MET A 1 2.64 -12.80 -24.98
CA MET A 1 2.04 -12.83 -23.62
C MET A 1 3.07 -13.27 -22.58
N THR A 2 3.88 -14.29 -22.86
CA THR A 2 5.05 -14.67 -22.03
C THR A 2 6.10 -13.56 -21.98
N GLU A 3 6.55 -13.06 -23.14
CA GLU A 3 7.70 -12.12 -23.24
C GLU A 3 7.54 -10.85 -22.39
N VAL A 4 6.31 -10.35 -22.22
CA VAL A 4 6.02 -9.12 -21.47
C VAL A 4 6.29 -9.27 -19.96
N LYS A 5 6.39 -10.49 -19.43
CA LYS A 5 6.91 -10.72 -18.07
C LYS A 5 8.44 -10.58 -18.04
N ASP A 6 9.12 -11.28 -18.94
CA ASP A 6 10.57 -11.48 -18.93
C ASP A 6 11.36 -10.15 -19.08
N TYR A 7 10.85 -9.20 -19.88
CA TYR A 7 11.51 -7.91 -20.13
C TYR A 7 11.58 -6.95 -18.92
N VAL A 8 10.74 -7.12 -17.89
CA VAL A 8 10.85 -6.31 -16.66
C VAL A 8 11.80 -6.92 -15.63
N THR A 9 12.05 -8.23 -15.68
CA THR A 9 13.09 -8.85 -14.85
C THR A 9 14.51 -8.44 -15.26
N SER A 10 14.70 -7.83 -16.44
CA SER A 10 15.94 -7.17 -16.88
C SER A 10 16.06 -5.68 -16.49
N LEU A 11 15.01 -5.06 -15.94
CA LEU A 11 15.03 -3.64 -15.57
C LEU A 11 16.11 -3.38 -14.50
N THR A 12 17.15 -2.64 -14.88
CA THR A 12 18.27 -2.29 -13.98
C THR A 12 18.20 -0.81 -13.66
N PRO A 13 18.10 -0.41 -12.37
CA PRO A 13 18.08 0.99 -12.02
C PRO A 13 19.43 1.65 -12.33
N GLN A 14 19.37 2.90 -12.80
CA GLN A 14 20.54 3.74 -13.07
C GLN A 14 21.34 3.97 -11.78
N ASN A 15 20.63 4.20 -10.67
CA ASN A 15 21.22 4.44 -9.36
C ASN A 15 21.08 3.20 -8.45
N LYS A 16 22.16 2.83 -7.76
CA LYS A 16 22.21 1.61 -6.93
C LYS A 16 22.48 1.93 -5.46
N PHE A 17 21.53 1.58 -4.59
CA PHE A 17 21.62 1.80 -3.15
C PHE A 17 21.76 0.48 -2.42
N THR A 18 22.90 0.26 -1.75
CA THR A 18 23.24 -1.03 -1.11
C THR A 18 22.64 -1.19 0.28
N ASN A 19 22.59 -0.12 1.09
CA ASN A 19 21.92 -0.11 2.40
C ASN A 19 20.55 0.56 2.31
N PHE A 20 19.59 -0.09 1.67
CA PHE A 20 18.24 0.45 1.52
C PHE A 20 17.49 0.58 2.85
N THR A 21 17.65 -0.40 3.75
CA THR A 21 17.05 -0.38 5.10
C THR A 21 17.48 0.86 5.88
N GLY A 22 18.80 1.12 5.96
CA GLY A 22 19.35 2.30 6.63
C GLY A 22 18.97 3.63 5.98
N ILE A 23 18.56 3.64 4.71
CA ILE A 23 17.99 4.83 4.06
C ILE A 23 16.56 5.07 4.54
N LEU A 24 15.72 4.04 4.65
CA LEU A 24 14.38 4.20 5.22
C LEU A 24 14.41 4.54 6.71
N GLU A 25 15.29 3.92 7.49
CA GLU A 25 15.56 4.28 8.90
C GLU A 25 15.95 5.76 9.03
N LYS A 26 16.88 6.22 8.18
CA LYS A 26 17.30 7.63 8.14
C LYS A 26 16.14 8.56 7.80
N ILE A 27 15.33 8.23 6.79
CA ILE A 27 14.17 9.04 6.38
C ILE A 27 13.17 9.14 7.54
N ALA A 28 12.84 8.02 8.19
CA ALA A 28 11.97 8.01 9.34
C ALA A 28 12.56 8.85 10.48
N GLY A 29 13.86 8.74 10.77
CA GLY A 29 14.55 9.52 11.80
C GLY A 29 14.57 11.03 11.54
N GLU A 30 14.89 11.46 10.30
CA GLU A 30 14.93 12.88 9.92
C GLU A 30 13.54 13.55 10.01
N THR A 31 12.47 12.80 9.73
CA THR A 31 11.08 13.28 9.75
C THR A 31 10.35 13.05 11.09
N HIS A 32 10.89 12.23 11.99
CA HIS A 32 10.25 11.89 13.28
C HIS A 32 9.91 13.11 14.14
N ARG A 33 10.71 14.18 14.03
CA ARG A 33 10.48 15.49 14.70
C ARG A 33 9.14 16.15 14.38
N ALA A 34 8.47 15.76 13.28
CA ALA A 34 7.15 16.27 12.92
C ALA A 34 6.02 15.52 13.65
N ILE A 35 6.27 14.30 14.14
CA ILE A 35 5.27 13.49 14.82
C ILE A 35 4.96 14.08 16.20
N LYS A 36 3.68 14.35 16.43
CA LYS A 36 3.17 14.70 17.75
C LYS A 36 2.99 13.43 18.56
N ILE A 37 3.68 13.36 19.69
CA ILE A 37 3.52 12.28 20.67
C ILE A 37 2.97 12.91 21.95
N HIS A 38 1.69 12.67 22.19
CA HIS A 38 0.99 13.00 23.44
C HIS A 38 0.55 11.71 24.13
N ARG A 39 -0.09 11.86 25.29
CA ARG A 39 -0.89 10.80 25.89
C ARG A 39 -2.30 10.91 25.32
N LEU A 40 -2.95 9.76 25.12
CA LEU A 40 -4.36 9.69 24.75
C LEU A 40 -5.22 10.36 25.84
N GLU A 41 -5.92 11.43 25.48
CA GLU A 41 -6.82 12.16 26.39
C GLU A 41 -8.25 11.57 26.28
N GLU A 42 -8.48 10.50 27.03
CA GLU A 42 -9.71 9.69 26.96
C GLU A 42 -10.98 10.42 27.43
N ASP A 43 -10.86 11.48 28.26
CA ASP A 43 -11.99 12.18 28.88
C ASP A 43 -12.90 12.89 27.85
N GLU A 44 -12.32 13.43 26.76
CA GLU A 44 -13.10 14.00 25.65
C GLU A 44 -13.87 12.90 24.89
N TRP A 45 -13.32 11.68 24.82
CA TRP A 45 -13.95 10.54 24.15
C TRP A 45 -15.02 9.86 25.00
N PHE A 46 -14.84 9.72 26.32
CA PHE A 46 -15.92 9.26 27.20
C PHE A 46 -17.16 10.15 27.08
N SER A 47 -16.97 11.47 26.94
CA SER A 47 -18.05 12.42 26.68
C SER A 47 -18.77 12.16 25.34
N PHE A 48 -18.09 11.68 24.30
CA PHE A 48 -18.73 11.17 23.07
C PHE A 48 -19.49 9.85 23.33
N LEU A 49 -18.84 8.88 23.99
CA LEU A 49 -19.41 7.54 24.23
C LEU A 49 -20.70 7.58 25.04
N GLU A 50 -20.81 8.49 26.01
CA GLU A 50 -22.00 8.63 26.85
C GLU A 50 -23.09 9.51 26.20
N SER A 51 -22.71 10.51 25.39
CA SER A 51 -23.67 11.40 24.73
C SER A 51 -24.24 10.85 23.43
N GLN A 52 -23.51 9.96 22.76
CA GLN A 52 -23.96 9.27 21.56
C GLN A 52 -24.44 7.86 21.92
N LYS A 53 -25.70 7.57 21.64
CA LYS A 53 -26.15 6.23 21.24
C LYS A 53 -26.32 6.24 19.72
N PRO A 54 -25.24 6.34 18.93
CA PRO A 54 -25.38 6.56 17.50
C PRO A 54 -25.81 5.24 16.85
N HIS A 55 -26.48 5.34 15.72
CA HIS A 55 -26.66 4.18 14.85
C HIS A 55 -25.32 3.90 14.16
N PHE A 56 -24.45 3.14 14.84
CA PHE A 56 -23.27 2.56 14.21
C PHE A 56 -23.71 1.72 13.01
N SER A 57 -23.04 1.93 11.88
CA SER A 57 -23.40 1.32 10.59
C SER A 57 -23.32 -0.22 10.62
N ARG A 58 -22.42 -0.75 11.46
CA ARG A 58 -22.05 -2.17 11.60
C ARG A 58 -21.20 -2.37 12.86
N SER A 59 -20.72 -3.59 13.05
CA SER A 59 -19.60 -3.91 13.94
C SER A 59 -18.25 -3.72 13.24
N PHE A 60 -17.21 -3.40 14.02
CA PHE A 60 -15.82 -3.26 13.57
C PHE A 60 -14.96 -4.36 14.18
N GLY A 61 -14.02 -4.90 13.42
CA GLY A 61 -13.24 -6.06 13.86
C GLY A 61 -12.13 -6.47 12.89
N PRO A 62 -11.56 -7.68 13.04
CA PRO A 62 -10.39 -8.13 12.28
C PRO A 62 -10.42 -7.88 10.78
N ASP A 63 -11.59 -7.96 10.14
CA ASP A 63 -11.71 -7.78 8.69
C ASP A 63 -11.52 -6.31 8.24
N ASP A 64 -11.57 -5.33 9.15
CA ASP A 64 -11.20 -3.93 8.91
C ASP A 64 -9.69 -3.68 8.84
N LEU A 65 -8.89 -4.55 9.46
CA LEU A 65 -7.43 -4.50 9.39
C LEU A 65 -6.99 -4.99 8.01
N ALA A 66 -5.83 -4.52 7.54
CA ALA A 66 -5.23 -4.98 6.29
C ALA A 66 -4.87 -6.48 6.35
N GLU A 67 -4.90 -7.18 5.21
CA GLU A 67 -4.63 -8.62 5.13
C GLU A 67 -3.24 -9.04 5.68
N MET A 68 -2.26 -8.13 5.61
CA MET A 68 -0.89 -8.34 6.11
C MET A 68 -0.69 -7.88 7.56
N GLU A 69 -1.74 -7.48 8.28
CA GLU A 69 -1.63 -7.06 9.69
C GLU A 69 -1.15 -8.21 10.58
N PRO A 70 -0.01 -8.08 11.28
CA PRO A 70 0.41 -9.05 12.28
C PRO A 70 -0.68 -9.20 13.34
N ASN A 71 -0.91 -10.43 13.83
CA ASN A 71 -1.90 -10.70 14.89
C ASN A 71 -3.38 -10.40 14.57
N ARG A 72 -3.74 -10.04 13.32
CA ARG A 72 -5.10 -9.71 12.84
C ARG A 72 -6.23 -10.55 13.45
N TYR A 73 -6.00 -11.86 13.55
CA TYR A 73 -6.98 -12.85 13.98
C TYR A 73 -6.68 -13.52 15.34
N ILE A 74 -5.77 -12.97 16.15
CA ILE A 74 -5.54 -13.45 17.54
C ILE A 74 -6.74 -13.16 18.44
N VAL A 75 -7.46 -12.06 18.18
CA VAL A 75 -8.74 -11.75 18.81
C VAL A 75 -9.80 -11.76 17.72
N LYS A 76 -10.88 -12.51 17.93
CA LYS A 76 -12.10 -12.47 17.10
C LYS A 76 -13.31 -12.28 18.00
N TRP A 77 -14.39 -11.71 17.46
CA TRP A 77 -15.64 -11.65 18.17
C TRP A 77 -16.84 -11.63 17.23
N ASP A 78 -17.96 -12.14 17.74
CA ASP A 78 -19.27 -12.17 17.10
C ASP A 78 -20.33 -11.67 18.10
N GLN A 79 -21.33 -10.93 17.62
CA GLN A 79 -22.54 -10.61 18.39
C GLN A 79 -23.77 -11.13 17.63
N ASP A 80 -24.61 -11.92 18.30
CA ASP A 80 -25.93 -12.28 17.78
C ASP A 80 -26.91 -11.13 18.02
N GLU A 81 -27.38 -10.51 16.93
CA GLU A 81 -28.31 -9.38 16.96
C GLU A 81 -29.67 -9.70 17.61
N ASN A 82 -30.03 -10.99 17.72
CA ASN A 82 -31.29 -11.42 18.31
C ASN A 82 -31.18 -11.55 19.83
N THR A 83 -30.15 -12.24 20.31
CA THR A 83 -29.96 -12.54 21.75
C THR A 83 -29.16 -11.48 22.50
N HIS A 84 -28.46 -10.59 21.80
CA HIS A 84 -27.47 -9.66 22.37
C HIS A 84 -26.33 -10.36 23.12
N HIS A 85 -26.12 -11.65 22.82
CA HIS A 85 -24.99 -12.44 23.28
C HIS A 85 -23.73 -12.09 22.46
N ILE A 86 -22.61 -11.89 23.15
CA ILE A 86 -21.29 -11.64 22.55
C ILE A 86 -20.37 -12.79 22.88
N ARG A 87 -19.70 -13.33 21.86
CA ARG A 87 -18.62 -14.30 21.99
C ARG A 87 -17.32 -13.67 21.51
N ILE A 88 -16.29 -13.71 22.35
CA ILE A 88 -14.92 -13.35 22.00
C ILE A 88 -14.09 -14.62 22.02
N THR A 89 -13.25 -14.83 21.00
CA THR A 89 -12.22 -15.87 20.98
C THR A 89 -10.86 -15.21 21.01
N ILE A 90 -10.00 -15.63 21.94
CA ILE A 90 -8.64 -15.12 22.11
C ILE A 90 -7.65 -16.29 22.00
N LEU A 91 -6.67 -16.18 21.09
CA LEU A 91 -5.59 -17.14 20.93
C LEU A 91 -4.44 -16.83 21.92
N ALA A 92 -4.71 -17.05 23.21
CA ALA A 92 -3.76 -16.87 24.30
C ALA A 92 -4.06 -17.83 25.48
N PRO A 93 -3.08 -18.15 26.34
CA PRO A 93 -3.29 -18.98 27.53
C PRO A 93 -4.30 -18.37 28.51
N ARG A 94 -5.05 -19.22 29.23
CA ARG A 94 -6.06 -18.75 30.20
C ARG A 94 -5.47 -17.94 31.36
N ASP A 95 -4.25 -18.24 31.78
CA ASP A 95 -3.54 -17.52 32.84
C ASP A 95 -2.98 -16.15 32.41
N GLU A 96 -2.88 -15.88 31.11
CA GLU A 96 -2.54 -14.54 30.59
C GLU A 96 -3.73 -13.57 30.51
N ILE A 97 -4.96 -14.02 30.81
CA ILE A 97 -6.20 -13.24 30.63
C ILE A 97 -6.80 -12.85 31.98
N GLU A 98 -6.59 -11.58 32.38
CA GLU A 98 -7.41 -10.94 33.41
C GLU A 98 -8.74 -10.48 32.78
N CYS A 99 -9.87 -10.83 33.39
CA CYS A 99 -11.20 -10.48 32.89
C CYS A 99 -12.22 -10.44 34.05
N ASP A 100 -13.06 -9.41 34.08
CA ASP A 100 -14.13 -9.21 35.06
C ASP A 100 -15.38 -8.57 34.42
N ASP A 101 -16.36 -8.15 35.25
CA ASP A 101 -17.63 -7.55 34.81
C ASP A 101 -17.49 -6.14 34.20
N LYS A 102 -16.28 -5.58 34.17
CA LYS A 102 -16.00 -4.20 33.73
C LYS A 102 -14.88 -4.08 32.70
N LYS A 103 -13.92 -5.00 32.71
CA LYS A 103 -12.71 -4.93 31.87
C LYS A 103 -12.19 -6.31 31.45
N VAL A 104 -11.37 -6.29 30.40
CA VAL A 104 -10.46 -7.37 30.03
C VAL A 104 -9.04 -6.81 29.89
N TYR A 105 -8.04 -7.64 30.14
CA TYR A 105 -6.64 -7.32 29.95
C TYR A 105 -5.81 -8.57 29.62
N ASN A 106 -5.26 -8.60 28.41
CA ASN A 106 -4.09 -9.40 28.06
C ASN A 106 -3.19 -8.62 27.07
N SER A 107 -2.22 -9.31 26.47
CA SER A 107 -1.27 -8.76 25.49
C SER A 107 -1.91 -8.21 24.20
N TYR A 108 -3.15 -8.59 23.88
CA TYR A 108 -3.80 -8.33 22.58
C TYR A 108 -5.14 -7.59 22.68
N LEU A 109 -5.88 -7.76 23.77
CA LEU A 109 -7.16 -7.11 24.05
C LEU A 109 -7.10 -6.52 25.47
N LYS A 110 -7.27 -5.21 25.61
CA LYS A 110 -7.26 -4.54 26.92
C LYS A 110 -8.10 -3.28 26.95
N GLY A 111 -8.79 -3.05 28.06
CA GLY A 111 -9.58 -1.85 28.33
C GLY A 111 -10.87 -2.19 29.08
N GLU A 112 -11.75 -1.20 29.24
CA GLU A 112 -13.10 -1.46 29.76
C GLU A 112 -14.02 -2.03 28.69
N TRP A 113 -15.04 -2.77 29.13
CA TRP A 113 -16.17 -3.16 28.29
C TRP A 113 -16.95 -1.95 27.79
N TRP A 114 -17.39 -2.00 26.53
CA TRP A 114 -18.14 -0.92 25.88
C TRP A 114 -19.37 -0.47 26.69
N GLY A 115 -20.16 -1.43 27.14
CA GLY A 115 -21.33 -1.23 27.98
C GLY A 115 -21.40 -2.24 29.15
N PRO A 116 -22.49 -2.25 29.93
CA PRO A 116 -22.70 -3.25 30.97
C PRO A 116 -22.83 -4.65 30.36
N ILE A 117 -22.28 -5.64 31.05
CA ILE A 117 -22.38 -7.06 30.70
C ILE A 117 -23.01 -7.87 31.85
N SER A 118 -23.48 -9.06 31.52
CA SER A 118 -24.09 -10.03 32.43
C SER A 118 -23.79 -11.46 31.95
N ASN A 119 -23.98 -12.45 32.82
CA ASN A 119 -23.75 -13.86 32.51
C ASN A 119 -22.35 -14.18 31.92
N LEU A 120 -21.33 -13.43 32.36
CA LEU A 120 -19.93 -13.63 31.95
C LEU A 120 -19.45 -15.04 32.28
N ASP A 121 -19.11 -15.80 31.24
CA ASP A 121 -18.44 -17.09 31.28
C ASP A 121 -17.09 -17.00 30.56
N ILE A 122 -16.10 -17.76 31.03
CA ILE A 122 -14.73 -17.74 30.48
C ILE A 122 -14.22 -19.17 30.42
N GLN A 123 -14.27 -19.76 29.23
CA GLN A 123 -13.92 -21.16 28.99
C GLN A 123 -12.52 -21.26 28.37
N ASP A 124 -11.66 -22.07 28.99
CA ASP A 124 -10.47 -22.56 28.29
C ASP A 124 -10.92 -23.68 27.33
N ILE A 125 -10.73 -23.44 26.03
CA ILE A 125 -11.12 -24.34 24.94
C ILE A 125 -9.91 -24.71 24.07
N SER A 126 -8.72 -24.71 24.67
CA SER A 126 -7.44 -25.01 24.01
C SER A 126 -7.43 -26.41 23.39
N GLU A 127 -6.83 -26.53 22.20
CA GLU A 127 -6.73 -27.78 21.43
C GLU A 127 -5.25 -28.09 21.13
N ASP A 128 -4.75 -29.18 21.71
CA ASP A 128 -3.34 -29.59 21.72
C ASP A 128 -2.40 -28.45 22.12
N GLU A 129 -1.46 -28.04 21.26
CA GLU A 129 -0.49 -26.96 21.52
C GLU A 129 -1.03 -25.54 21.19
N ASN A 130 -2.34 -25.41 20.89
CA ASN A 130 -2.96 -24.13 20.52
C ASN A 130 -3.76 -23.56 21.70
N PRO A 131 -3.20 -22.62 22.50
CA PRO A 131 -3.93 -22.00 23.60
C PRO A 131 -5.05 -21.10 23.06
N LYS A 132 -6.28 -21.36 23.51
CA LYS A 132 -7.50 -20.72 22.99
C LYS A 132 -8.52 -20.57 24.12
N VAL A 133 -8.94 -19.34 24.37
CA VAL A 133 -9.94 -19.00 25.39
C VAL A 133 -11.15 -18.36 24.74
N GLN A 134 -12.32 -18.80 25.16
CA GLN A 134 -13.61 -18.19 24.82
C GLN A 134 -14.09 -17.34 26.00
N ILE A 135 -14.58 -16.15 25.70
CA ILE A 135 -15.26 -15.28 26.66
C ILE A 135 -16.66 -15.05 26.09
N ASP A 136 -17.68 -15.42 26.85
CA ASP A 136 -19.08 -15.32 26.47
C ASP A 136 -19.82 -14.44 27.48
N PHE A 137 -20.63 -13.48 27.03
CA PHE A 137 -21.47 -12.68 27.91
C PHE A 137 -22.70 -12.10 27.20
N ASP A 138 -23.72 -11.77 27.98
CA ASP A 138 -24.95 -11.11 27.50
C ASP A 138 -24.90 -9.62 27.81
N THR A 139 -25.28 -8.78 26.85
CA THR A 139 -25.42 -7.32 27.05
C THR A 139 -26.83 -6.83 26.67
N THR A 140 -27.12 -5.55 26.91
CA THR A 140 -28.45 -4.95 26.70
C THR A 140 -28.54 -4.03 25.48
N GLU A 141 -27.43 -3.80 24.77
CA GLU A 141 -27.35 -2.88 23.63
C GLU A 141 -26.52 -3.49 22.49
N LYS A 142 -26.68 -3.01 21.25
CA LYS A 142 -25.80 -3.42 20.16
C LYS A 142 -24.41 -2.83 20.38
N TRP A 143 -23.39 -3.68 20.35
CA TRP A 143 -22.01 -3.26 20.48
C TRP A 143 -21.38 -3.21 19.08
N PRO A 144 -20.90 -2.05 18.61
CA PRO A 144 -20.09 -1.97 17.39
C PRO A 144 -18.64 -2.41 17.62
N LEU A 145 -18.23 -2.42 18.89
CA LEU A 145 -16.87 -2.43 19.41
C LEU A 145 -16.91 -3.15 20.77
N LEU A 146 -15.87 -3.92 21.08
CA LEU A 146 -15.74 -4.59 22.38
C LEU A 146 -15.34 -3.65 23.51
N ILE A 147 -14.42 -2.73 23.22
CA ILE A 147 -13.60 -2.03 24.23
C ILE A 147 -13.79 -0.52 24.17
N ARG A 148 -13.75 0.10 25.35
CA ARG A 148 -13.56 1.54 25.55
C ARG A 148 -12.41 1.81 26.54
N GLY A 149 -11.66 2.89 26.29
CA GLY A 149 -10.79 3.53 27.28
C GLY A 149 -9.79 2.65 28.08
N THR A 150 -9.30 3.23 29.18
CA THR A 150 -8.32 2.67 30.12
C THR A 150 -7.04 2.13 29.46
N ARG A 151 -6.55 2.88 28.45
CA ARG A 151 -5.44 2.54 27.54
C ARG A 151 -5.76 1.32 26.65
N PRO A 152 -6.63 1.48 25.63
CA PRO A 152 -6.99 0.40 24.73
C PRO A 152 -5.77 -0.23 24.02
N ASP A 153 -5.94 -1.44 23.49
CA ASP A 153 -4.98 -2.05 22.57
C ASP A 153 -4.94 -1.33 21.20
N PRO A 154 -3.92 -1.60 20.35
CA PRO A 154 -3.76 -0.90 19.08
C PRO A 154 -4.93 -1.09 18.11
N PHE A 155 -5.59 -2.26 18.15
CA PHE A 155 -6.73 -2.56 17.28
C PHE A 155 -8.01 -1.94 17.82
N SER A 156 -8.27 -2.00 19.13
CA SER A 156 -9.35 -1.25 19.77
C SER A 156 -9.22 0.26 19.51
N CYS A 157 -8.01 0.82 19.56
CA CYS A 157 -7.76 2.21 19.14
C CYS A 157 -8.13 2.44 17.66
N TYR A 158 -7.73 1.53 16.77
CA TYR A 158 -8.01 1.63 15.35
C TYR A 158 -9.52 1.54 15.04
N TYR A 159 -10.23 0.59 15.65
CA TYR A 159 -11.68 0.43 15.47
C TYR A 159 -12.47 1.60 16.06
N ILE A 160 -12.02 2.17 17.20
CA ILE A 160 -12.55 3.44 17.73
C ILE A 160 -12.37 4.57 16.71
N ALA A 161 -11.20 4.66 16.06
CA ALA A 161 -10.97 5.67 15.02
C ALA A 161 -11.93 5.49 13.82
N LEU A 162 -12.14 4.26 13.34
CA LEU A 162 -13.12 3.97 12.28
C LEU A 162 -14.55 4.35 12.69
N ALA A 163 -14.97 4.00 13.91
CA ALA A 163 -16.28 4.38 14.44
C ALA A 163 -16.45 5.90 14.57
N ALA A 164 -15.40 6.62 14.98
CA ALA A 164 -15.38 8.08 15.01
C ALA A 164 -15.45 8.70 13.60
N LEU A 165 -14.80 8.10 12.60
CA LEU A 165 -14.86 8.53 11.20
C LEU A 165 -16.27 8.37 10.60
N ASP A 166 -16.92 7.23 10.84
CA ASP A 166 -18.31 6.96 10.42
C ASP A 166 -19.30 7.98 11.02
N GLN A 167 -19.04 8.49 12.23
CA GLN A 167 -19.83 9.53 12.90
C GLN A 167 -19.32 10.96 12.63
N GLY A 168 -18.36 11.14 11.71
CA GLY A 168 -17.82 12.46 11.32
C GLY A 168 -16.96 13.17 12.37
N GLN A 169 -16.55 12.49 13.45
CA GLN A 169 -15.78 13.06 14.56
C GLN A 169 -14.28 13.07 14.25
N TYR A 170 -13.89 13.92 13.29
CA TYR A 170 -12.53 13.96 12.75
C TYR A 170 -11.42 14.20 13.78
N SER A 171 -11.69 14.88 14.91
CA SER A 171 -10.69 15.09 15.97
C SER A 171 -10.32 13.76 16.66
N VAL A 172 -11.34 13.03 17.13
CA VAL A 172 -11.17 11.71 17.74
C VAL A 172 -10.58 10.70 16.75
N PHE A 173 -11.07 10.68 15.51
CA PHE A 173 -10.51 9.84 14.46
C PHE A 173 -9.00 10.05 14.32
N HIS A 174 -8.52 11.30 14.33
CA HIS A 174 -7.10 11.59 14.30
C HIS A 174 -6.36 11.15 15.56
N GLU A 175 -6.91 11.41 16.74
CA GLU A 175 -6.30 11.06 18.02
C GLU A 175 -6.07 9.55 18.13
N TYR A 176 -7.13 8.77 17.93
CA TYR A 176 -7.10 7.32 18.08
C TYR A 176 -6.37 6.61 16.93
N LEU A 177 -6.43 7.12 15.69
CA LEU A 177 -5.61 6.59 14.58
C LEU A 177 -4.12 6.85 14.84
N SER A 178 -3.76 8.01 15.39
CA SER A 178 -2.39 8.32 15.79
C SER A 178 -1.91 7.42 16.93
N HIS A 179 -2.77 7.16 17.92
CA HIS A 179 -2.43 6.25 19.02
C HIS A 179 -2.32 4.79 18.60
N ALA A 180 -3.14 4.31 17.67
CA ALA A 180 -2.99 2.99 17.06
C ALA A 180 -1.68 2.87 16.27
N ALA A 181 -1.35 3.89 15.46
CA ALA A 181 -0.11 3.93 14.68
C ALA A 181 1.16 4.00 15.55
N LEU A 182 1.14 4.79 16.62
CA LEU A 182 2.20 4.88 17.63
C LEU A 182 2.35 3.59 18.45
N SER A 183 1.30 2.77 18.51
CA SER A 183 1.29 1.46 19.20
C SER A 183 1.47 0.29 18.23
N ASP A 184 2.11 0.53 17.08
CA ASP A 184 2.52 -0.46 16.07
C ASP A 184 1.42 -1.29 15.39
N CYS A 185 0.18 -0.78 15.31
CA CYS A 185 -0.79 -1.29 14.33
C CYS A 185 -0.40 -0.81 12.91
N TYR A 186 -0.08 -1.74 12.02
CA TYR A 186 0.40 -1.47 10.66
C TYR A 186 -0.64 -0.72 9.81
N THR A 187 -1.89 -1.20 9.85
CA THR A 187 -3.02 -0.60 9.13
C THR A 187 -3.22 0.84 9.56
N ALA A 188 -3.11 1.12 10.87
CA ALA A 188 -3.18 2.48 11.39
C ALA A 188 -2.01 3.35 10.90
N GLN A 189 -0.76 2.86 10.91
CA GLN A 189 0.40 3.61 10.39
C GLN A 189 0.21 3.98 8.92
N ARG A 190 -0.21 3.02 8.08
CA ARG A 190 -0.43 3.22 6.65
C ARG A 190 -1.58 4.18 6.37
N ASP A 191 -2.73 3.99 7.02
CA ASP A 191 -3.91 4.81 6.80
C ASP A 191 -3.67 6.25 7.29
N LEU A 192 -2.99 6.42 8.42
CA LEU A 192 -2.55 7.72 8.93
C LEU A 192 -1.62 8.43 7.93
N ALA A 193 -0.67 7.71 7.32
CA ALA A 193 0.20 8.24 6.28
C ALA A 193 -0.61 8.84 5.09
N MET A 194 -1.70 8.18 4.69
CA MET A 194 -2.59 8.65 3.62
C MET A 194 -3.49 9.82 4.06
N VAL A 195 -3.99 9.83 5.30
CA VAL A 195 -4.82 10.94 5.81
C VAL A 195 -3.97 12.20 5.96
N LEU A 196 -2.74 12.08 6.49
CA LEU A 196 -1.77 13.16 6.57
C LEU A 196 -1.39 13.71 5.18
N LEU A 197 -1.43 12.87 4.14
CA LEU A 197 -1.19 13.26 2.75
C LEU A 197 -2.32 14.12 2.15
N ASP A 198 -3.60 13.82 2.43
CA ASP A 198 -4.73 14.71 2.05
C ASP A 198 -4.72 16.03 2.83
N GLN A 199 -4.22 16.01 4.06
CA GLN A 199 -4.04 17.19 4.91
C GLN A 199 -2.78 18.02 4.59
N GLU A 200 -2.01 17.64 3.56
CA GLU A 200 -0.77 18.29 3.16
C GLU A 200 0.33 18.34 4.26
N LYS A 201 0.19 17.52 5.31
CA LYS A 201 1.18 17.33 6.39
C LYS A 201 2.31 16.42 5.92
N TYR A 202 3.02 16.86 4.88
CA TYR A 202 3.89 16.00 4.10
C TYR A 202 5.06 15.41 4.90
N GLU A 203 5.62 16.12 5.88
CA GLU A 203 6.72 15.61 6.71
C GLU A 203 6.23 14.51 7.70
N GLU A 204 5.06 14.71 8.32
CA GLU A 204 4.39 13.69 9.14
C GLU A 204 4.03 12.45 8.29
N SER A 205 3.51 12.66 7.08
CA SER A 205 3.18 11.59 6.12
C SER A 205 4.42 10.79 5.74
N VAL A 206 5.52 11.44 5.35
CA VAL A 206 6.79 10.77 4.98
C VAL A 206 7.32 9.88 6.11
N HIS A 207 7.22 10.31 7.37
CA HIS A 207 7.63 9.48 8.52
C HIS A 207 6.90 8.13 8.53
N TRP A 208 5.57 8.16 8.45
CA TRP A 208 4.76 6.94 8.48
C TRP A 208 4.90 6.10 7.20
N LEU A 209 5.00 6.73 6.02
CA LEU A 209 5.31 6.03 4.76
C LEU A 209 6.64 5.25 4.87
N ALA A 210 7.68 5.88 5.44
CA ALA A 210 8.98 5.26 5.63
C ALA A 210 8.94 4.14 6.69
N ARG A 211 8.24 4.35 7.82
CA ARG A 211 8.03 3.28 8.83
C ARG A 211 7.29 2.07 8.25
N CYS A 212 6.20 2.27 7.50
CA CYS A 212 5.47 1.17 6.86
C CYS A 212 6.33 0.41 5.84
N SER A 213 7.08 1.16 5.02
CA SER A 213 8.01 0.59 4.03
C SER A 213 9.15 -0.20 4.67
N LEU A 214 9.62 0.22 5.85
CA LEU A 214 10.72 -0.38 6.60
C LEU A 214 10.28 -1.64 7.36
N LEU A 215 9.17 -1.56 8.09
CA LEU A 215 8.72 -2.60 9.03
C LEU A 215 7.87 -3.68 8.35
N HIS A 216 7.07 -3.30 7.35
CA HIS A 216 6.07 -4.19 6.73
C HIS A 216 6.27 -4.38 5.22
N GLN A 217 7.31 -3.75 4.64
CA GLN A 217 7.61 -3.79 3.20
C GLN A 217 6.43 -3.33 2.31
N ASP A 218 5.56 -2.46 2.84
CA ASP A 218 4.34 -1.99 2.17
C ASP A 218 4.69 -1.25 0.86
N GLN A 219 4.28 -1.87 -0.27
CA GLN A 219 4.53 -1.36 -1.63
C GLN A 219 3.77 -0.05 -1.92
N ILE A 220 2.60 0.16 -1.33
CA ILE A 220 1.77 1.36 -1.52
C ILE A 220 2.44 2.53 -0.80
N CYS A 221 2.86 2.34 0.45
CA CYS A 221 3.63 3.33 1.19
C CYS A 221 4.95 3.66 0.49
N LEU A 222 5.66 2.64 0.00
CA LEU A 222 6.93 2.80 -0.69
C LEU A 222 6.78 3.53 -2.04
N TYR A 223 5.71 3.26 -2.78
CA TYR A 223 5.34 3.98 -4.00
C TYR A 223 5.03 5.45 -3.71
N VAL A 224 4.20 5.74 -2.70
CA VAL A 224 3.87 7.12 -2.33
C VAL A 224 5.12 7.86 -1.83
N LEU A 225 6.00 7.21 -1.07
CA LEU A 225 7.29 7.76 -0.65
C LEU A 225 8.18 8.12 -1.86
N SER A 226 8.25 7.27 -2.89
CA SER A 226 8.97 7.60 -4.14
C SER A 226 8.43 8.87 -4.80
N LYS A 227 7.11 9.10 -4.73
CA LYS A 227 6.46 10.31 -5.26
C LYS A 227 6.64 11.54 -4.37
N ARG A 228 7.03 11.40 -3.09
CA ARG A 228 7.53 12.51 -2.24
C ARG A 228 9.01 12.81 -2.51
N LEU A 229 9.80 11.78 -2.82
CA LEU A 229 11.19 11.93 -3.25
C LEU A 229 11.32 12.59 -4.63
N LEU A 230 10.35 12.41 -5.54
CA LEU A 230 10.33 13.10 -6.84
C LEU A 230 9.96 14.59 -6.75
N ASP A 231 8.95 14.96 -5.94
CA ASP A 231 8.46 16.35 -5.87
C ASP A 231 8.98 17.16 -4.67
N GLY A 232 9.73 16.54 -3.76
CA GLY A 232 10.34 17.20 -2.60
C GLY A 232 9.34 17.60 -1.50
N LYS A 233 8.11 17.09 -1.52
CA LYS A 233 7.10 17.42 -0.50
C LYS A 233 7.33 16.61 0.78
N GLY A 234 7.70 17.31 1.87
CA GLY A 234 7.92 16.71 3.20
C GLY A 234 9.28 16.03 3.38
N ILE A 235 10.12 16.02 2.34
CA ILE A 235 11.45 15.39 2.33
C ILE A 235 12.33 16.09 1.30
N ARG A 236 13.66 16.04 1.48
CA ARG A 236 14.59 16.46 0.44
C ARG A 236 14.38 15.61 -0.83
N GLN A 237 14.17 16.29 -1.95
CA GLN A 237 14.04 15.68 -3.27
C GLN A 237 15.27 14.80 -3.61
N SER A 238 15.02 13.63 -4.19
CA SER A 238 16.03 12.68 -4.67
C SER A 238 15.43 11.78 -5.74
N ALA A 239 15.48 12.22 -7.00
CA ALA A 239 15.09 11.40 -8.14
C ALA A 239 15.88 10.08 -8.24
N PRO A 240 17.21 10.03 -7.97
CA PRO A 240 17.96 8.78 -7.89
C PRO A 240 17.35 7.72 -6.96
N LEU A 241 16.92 8.12 -5.76
CA LEU A 241 16.33 7.19 -4.80
C LEU A 241 14.91 6.79 -5.20
N ALA A 242 14.12 7.73 -5.74
CA ALA A 242 12.80 7.42 -6.27
C ALA A 242 12.87 6.44 -7.46
N GLU A 243 13.84 6.62 -8.36
CA GLU A 243 14.11 5.75 -9.51
C GLU A 243 14.44 4.32 -9.05
N PHE A 244 15.39 4.17 -8.13
CA PHE A 244 15.72 2.87 -7.53
C PHE A 244 14.52 2.18 -6.87
N ILE A 245 13.69 2.95 -6.15
CA ILE A 245 12.47 2.43 -5.51
C ILE A 245 11.45 1.98 -6.57
N LEU A 246 11.16 2.83 -7.56
CA LEU A 246 10.20 2.56 -8.62
C LEU A 246 10.63 1.37 -9.50
N CYS A 247 11.92 1.23 -9.79
CA CYS A 247 12.47 0.05 -10.45
C CYS A 247 12.19 -1.23 -9.67
N ARG A 248 12.42 -1.23 -8.35
CA ARG A 248 12.13 -2.40 -7.49
C ARG A 248 10.64 -2.72 -7.44
N LEU A 249 9.77 -1.72 -7.33
CA LEU A 249 8.32 -1.89 -7.37
C LEU A 249 7.83 -2.44 -8.72
N ALA A 250 8.37 -1.92 -9.84
CA ALA A 250 8.10 -2.41 -11.18
C ALA A 250 8.54 -3.87 -11.38
N ILE A 251 9.73 -4.25 -10.90
CA ILE A 251 10.22 -5.65 -10.91
C ILE A 251 9.29 -6.57 -10.09
N GLN A 252 8.75 -6.08 -8.96
CA GLN A 252 7.76 -6.78 -8.16
C GLN A 252 6.33 -6.78 -8.76
N GLY A 253 6.12 -6.11 -9.90
CA GLY A 253 4.84 -6.08 -10.60
C GLY A 253 3.84 -5.02 -10.13
N PHE A 254 4.25 -4.08 -9.27
CA PHE A 254 3.37 -3.02 -8.76
C PHE A 254 3.03 -2.01 -9.88
N VAL A 255 1.78 -2.05 -10.35
CA VAL A 255 1.37 -1.49 -11.65
C VAL A 255 1.64 0.01 -11.76
N ASP A 256 1.32 0.81 -10.75
CA ASP A 256 1.46 2.27 -10.80
C ASP A 256 2.93 2.74 -10.87
N ALA A 257 3.88 1.88 -10.49
CA ALA A 257 5.30 2.17 -10.61
C ALA A 257 5.75 2.20 -12.08
N PHE A 258 5.13 1.40 -12.95
CA PHE A 258 5.40 1.41 -14.40
C PHE A 258 5.12 2.81 -14.99
N PHE A 259 3.95 3.38 -14.72
CA PHE A 259 3.58 4.71 -15.22
C PHE A 259 4.50 5.83 -14.70
N THR A 260 4.77 5.81 -13.40
CA THR A 260 5.59 6.85 -12.75
C THR A 260 7.04 6.79 -13.20
N LEU A 261 7.61 5.59 -13.33
CA LEU A 261 8.97 5.39 -13.83
C LEU A 261 9.08 5.66 -15.33
N GLY A 262 8.08 5.27 -16.13
CA GLY A 262 8.04 5.59 -17.56
C GLY A 262 8.04 7.10 -17.81
N LYS A 263 7.28 7.86 -17.03
CA LYS A 263 7.28 9.34 -17.07
C LYS A 263 8.58 9.96 -16.54
N LEU A 264 9.26 9.32 -15.59
CA LEU A 264 10.59 9.76 -15.14
C LEU A 264 11.64 9.56 -16.23
N TYR A 265 11.70 8.38 -16.86
CA TYR A 265 12.63 8.10 -17.95
C TYR A 265 12.28 8.82 -19.27
N LEU A 266 11.03 9.25 -19.51
CA LEU A 266 10.73 10.15 -20.64
C LEU A 266 11.46 11.50 -20.50
N LYS A 267 11.43 12.07 -19.28
CA LYS A 267 11.82 13.48 -19.06
C LYS A 267 13.24 13.64 -18.51
N GLY A 268 13.74 12.63 -17.81
CA GLY A 268 14.86 12.77 -16.89
C GLY A 268 14.52 13.65 -15.68
N GLN A 269 15.41 13.66 -14.71
CA GLN A 269 15.44 14.59 -13.57
C GLN A 269 16.85 14.53 -12.95
N ASP A 270 17.33 15.55 -12.24
CA ASP A 270 18.68 15.60 -11.66
C ASP A 270 19.17 14.26 -11.05
N GLY A 271 20.13 13.61 -11.72
CA GLY A 271 20.69 12.30 -11.34
C GLY A 271 19.99 11.07 -11.93
N VAL A 272 19.02 11.25 -12.83
CA VAL A 272 18.32 10.20 -13.60
C VAL A 272 18.21 10.67 -15.05
N GLU A 273 18.99 10.07 -15.93
CA GLU A 273 19.02 10.43 -17.35
C GLU A 273 17.76 9.93 -18.08
N PRO A 274 17.30 10.63 -19.14
CA PRO A 274 16.23 10.14 -20.01
C PRO A 274 16.61 8.79 -20.64
N ASN A 275 15.64 7.88 -20.74
CA ASN A 275 15.79 6.58 -21.39
C ASN A 275 14.48 6.23 -22.11
N ARG A 276 14.42 6.57 -23.41
CA ARG A 276 13.24 6.37 -24.27
C ARG A 276 12.81 4.90 -24.39
N GLU A 277 13.74 3.95 -24.41
CA GLU A 277 13.44 2.52 -24.53
C GLU A 277 12.71 1.99 -23.29
N ASN A 278 13.30 2.18 -22.11
CA ASN A 278 12.66 1.80 -20.84
C ASN A 278 11.35 2.58 -20.64
N ALA A 279 11.32 3.87 -20.99
CA ALA A 279 10.11 4.69 -20.90
C ALA A 279 8.94 4.10 -21.72
N ARG A 280 9.19 3.76 -22.99
CA ARG A 280 8.21 3.11 -23.87
C ARG A 280 7.73 1.78 -23.28
N MET A 281 8.66 0.89 -22.96
CA MET A 281 8.36 -0.44 -22.39
C MET A 281 7.48 -0.35 -21.13
N LEU A 282 7.79 0.58 -20.22
CA LEU A 282 7.06 0.76 -18.98
C LEU A 282 5.66 1.34 -19.22
N LEU A 283 5.50 2.31 -20.12
CA LEU A 283 4.20 2.86 -20.49
C LEU A 283 3.33 1.80 -21.18
N GLU A 284 3.85 1.07 -22.18
CA GLU A 284 3.13 -0.02 -22.86
C GLU A 284 2.68 -1.10 -21.87
N LYS A 285 3.54 -1.48 -20.92
CA LYS A 285 3.21 -2.46 -19.88
C LYS A 285 2.18 -1.93 -18.89
N TYR A 286 2.20 -0.65 -18.55
CA TYR A 286 1.16 -0.04 -17.72
C TYR A 286 -0.20 -0.04 -18.42
N ILE A 287 -0.27 0.24 -19.73
CA ILE A 287 -1.52 0.08 -20.52
C ILE A 287 -2.03 -1.36 -20.48
N PHE A 288 -1.14 -2.34 -20.63
CA PHE A 288 -1.50 -3.76 -20.60
C PHE A 288 -1.92 -4.28 -19.22
N ALA A 289 -1.40 -3.67 -18.13
CA ALA A 289 -1.69 -4.07 -16.76
C ALA A 289 -2.85 -3.30 -16.11
N SER A 290 -3.17 -2.09 -16.57
CA SER A 290 -4.31 -1.32 -16.07
C SER A 290 -5.62 -1.89 -16.61
N GLN A 291 -6.45 -2.40 -15.70
CA GLN A 291 -7.73 -3.05 -16.01
C GLN A 291 -8.87 -2.07 -16.29
N ASN A 292 -8.75 -0.80 -15.89
CA ASN A 292 -9.77 0.22 -16.10
C ASN A 292 -9.42 1.05 -17.33
N GLU A 293 -10.27 1.01 -18.35
CA GLU A 293 -9.99 1.75 -19.59
C GLU A 293 -10.06 3.27 -19.42
N ASP A 294 -10.93 3.74 -18.51
CA ASP A 294 -11.19 5.15 -18.17
C ASP A 294 -10.23 5.72 -17.12
N ASP A 295 -9.18 5.00 -16.73
CA ASP A 295 -8.15 5.51 -15.82
C ASP A 295 -7.40 6.70 -16.47
N GLN A 296 -7.43 7.87 -15.82
CA GLN A 296 -6.75 9.08 -16.29
C GLN A 296 -5.26 8.86 -16.54
N ASP A 297 -4.58 8.10 -15.68
CA ASP A 297 -3.15 7.84 -15.86
C ASP A 297 -2.94 6.88 -17.04
N ARG A 298 -3.87 5.95 -17.33
CA ARG A 298 -3.87 5.09 -18.54
C ARG A 298 -4.11 5.91 -19.82
N VAL A 299 -5.08 6.82 -19.82
CA VAL A 299 -5.32 7.74 -20.95
C VAL A 299 -4.09 8.62 -21.21
N MET A 300 -3.46 9.14 -20.14
CA MET A 300 -2.21 9.91 -20.28
C MET A 300 -1.06 9.05 -20.81
N ALA A 301 -0.96 7.78 -20.41
CA ALA A 301 0.06 6.87 -20.95
C ALA A 301 -0.16 6.57 -22.45
N LEU A 302 -1.40 6.44 -22.92
CA LEU A 302 -1.71 6.32 -24.36
C LEU A 302 -1.34 7.61 -25.12
N GLN A 303 -1.62 8.78 -24.56
CA GLN A 303 -1.24 10.07 -25.15
C GLN A 303 0.29 10.19 -25.27
N LEU A 304 1.02 9.97 -24.18
CA LEU A 304 2.48 9.98 -24.17
C LEU A 304 3.08 8.94 -25.14
N LEU A 305 2.48 7.76 -25.27
CA LEU A 305 2.93 6.77 -26.26
C LEU A 305 2.75 7.27 -27.70
N ASN A 306 1.60 7.84 -28.05
CA ASN A 306 1.34 8.36 -29.40
C ASN A 306 2.15 9.62 -29.74
N GLU A 307 2.41 10.48 -28.75
CA GLU A 307 3.13 11.75 -28.92
C GLU A 307 4.65 11.53 -28.99
N GLU A 308 5.22 10.74 -28.08
CA GLU A 308 6.67 10.50 -28.01
C GLU A 308 7.11 9.37 -28.95
N PHE A 309 6.28 8.33 -29.15
CA PHE A 309 6.60 7.14 -29.94
C PHE A 309 5.57 6.92 -31.05
N PRO A 310 5.42 7.88 -32.00
CA PRO A 310 4.51 7.71 -33.12
C PRO A 310 4.86 6.42 -33.89
N PRO A 311 3.86 5.67 -34.36
CA PRO A 311 4.11 4.42 -35.09
C PRO A 311 4.94 4.67 -36.34
N GLU A 312 5.83 3.74 -36.66
CA GLU A 312 6.65 3.76 -37.87
C GLU A 312 5.77 3.93 -39.13
N THR A 313 5.78 5.13 -39.72
CA THR A 313 5.33 5.34 -41.08
C THR A 313 6.38 4.78 -42.05
N GLU A 314 5.98 4.40 -43.26
CA GLU A 314 6.94 3.94 -44.28
C GLU A 314 8.03 5.00 -44.54
N GLU A 315 7.67 6.28 -44.48
CA GLU A 315 8.54 7.45 -44.62
C GLU A 315 9.55 7.60 -43.45
N ASN A 316 9.11 7.42 -42.20
CA ASN A 316 10.03 7.40 -41.05
C ASN A 316 10.95 6.18 -41.11
N ALA A 317 10.42 5.01 -41.45
CA ALA A 317 11.18 3.76 -41.53
C ALA A 317 12.15 3.70 -42.72
N GLU A 318 11.95 4.50 -43.78
CA GLU A 318 12.97 4.80 -44.79
C GLU A 318 14.00 5.82 -44.28
N SER A 319 13.59 6.83 -43.51
CA SER A 319 14.50 7.82 -42.93
C SER A 319 15.49 7.19 -41.93
N GLU A 320 15.02 6.30 -41.06
CA GLU A 320 15.87 5.58 -40.11
C GLU A 320 16.78 4.59 -40.83
N LYS A 321 16.28 3.79 -41.78
CA LYS A 321 17.14 2.93 -42.63
C LYS A 321 18.16 3.71 -43.46
N THR A 322 17.89 4.97 -43.77
CA THR A 322 18.85 5.86 -44.45
C THR A 322 19.89 6.39 -43.47
N ALA A 323 19.49 6.76 -42.25
CA ALA A 323 20.41 7.15 -41.18
C ALA A 323 21.29 5.98 -40.70
N GLU A 324 20.72 4.78 -40.54
CA GLU A 324 21.44 3.53 -40.28
C GLU A 324 22.44 3.24 -41.40
N LYS A 325 22.05 3.29 -42.67
CA LYS A 325 22.99 3.12 -43.80
C LYS A 325 24.11 4.16 -43.81
N ILE A 326 23.82 5.42 -43.49
CA ILE A 326 24.84 6.46 -43.38
C ILE A 326 25.78 6.18 -42.19
N ALA A 327 25.26 5.68 -41.07
CA ALA A 327 26.06 5.26 -39.93
C ALA A 327 26.88 3.98 -40.20
N GLU A 328 26.35 3.03 -40.97
CA GLU A 328 27.07 1.88 -41.50
C GLU A 328 28.18 2.34 -42.44
N GLN A 329 27.91 3.21 -43.42
CA GLN A 329 28.94 3.76 -44.33
C GLN A 329 30.05 4.48 -43.55
N LEU A 330 29.69 5.30 -42.56
CA LEU A 330 30.66 5.99 -41.70
C LEU A 330 31.45 5.00 -40.82
N ASN A 331 30.85 3.90 -40.39
CA ASN A 331 31.54 2.81 -39.71
C ASN A 331 32.37 1.94 -40.65
N GLU A 332 32.03 1.80 -41.94
CA GLU A 332 32.85 1.15 -42.96
C GLU A 332 34.11 2.00 -43.25
N ASP A 333 33.95 3.31 -43.45
CA ASP A 333 35.06 4.29 -43.58
C ASP A 333 36.00 4.32 -42.34
N LEU A 334 35.48 3.94 -41.16
CA LEU A 334 36.26 3.76 -39.93
C LEU A 334 36.88 2.35 -39.82
N ASN A 335 36.17 1.30 -40.27
CA ASN A 335 36.59 -0.09 -40.15
C ASN A 335 37.57 -0.53 -41.24
N GLU A 336 37.59 0.09 -42.43
CA GLU A 336 38.67 -0.12 -43.41
C GLU A 336 40.06 0.20 -42.83
N LYS A 337 40.14 1.04 -41.78
CA LYS A 337 41.37 1.31 -41.03
C LYS A 337 41.70 0.29 -39.94
N HIS A 338 40.75 -0.56 -39.54
CA HIS A 338 40.90 -1.48 -38.40
C HIS A 338 40.78 -2.97 -38.74
N THR A 339 40.26 -3.37 -39.91
CA THR A 339 40.12 -4.78 -40.30
C THR A 339 41.35 -5.35 -41.05
N ILE A 340 42.55 -5.16 -40.50
CA ILE A 340 43.68 -6.08 -40.75
C ILE A 340 43.67 -7.22 -39.72
N GLU A 341 43.14 -6.99 -38.51
CA GLU A 341 43.23 -7.94 -37.40
C GLU A 341 41.90 -8.65 -37.12
N GLU A 342 42.02 -9.92 -36.72
CA GLU A 342 41.00 -10.76 -36.07
C GLU A 342 39.67 -11.01 -36.81
N LYS A 343 39.80 -11.52 -38.04
CA LYS A 343 38.97 -12.67 -38.41
C LYS A 343 39.28 -13.84 -37.47
N GLU A 344 38.36 -14.22 -36.57
CA GLU A 344 37.91 -15.62 -36.44
C GLU A 344 36.67 -15.83 -35.54
N LYS A 345 35.70 -16.60 -36.08
CA LYS A 345 34.73 -17.47 -35.38
C LYS A 345 33.71 -16.85 -34.38
N ASN A 346 32.44 -16.85 -34.79
CA ASN A 346 31.37 -17.53 -34.03
C ASN A 346 30.10 -17.81 -34.87
N GLU A 347 29.55 -19.01 -34.75
CA GLU A 347 28.23 -19.51 -35.24
C GLU A 347 27.90 -20.79 -34.43
N LYS A 348 26.66 -21.25 -34.18
CA LYS A 348 25.30 -20.94 -34.71
C LYS A 348 24.20 -21.37 -33.69
N GLU A 349 22.93 -21.03 -33.92
CA GLU A 349 21.80 -21.20 -32.95
C GLU A 349 20.64 -22.17 -33.39
N LYS A 350 19.58 -22.27 -32.54
CA LYS A 350 18.12 -22.07 -32.82
C LYS A 350 17.07 -23.23 -32.82
N GLY A 351 15.86 -22.93 -32.26
CA GLY A 351 14.54 -23.64 -32.36
C GLY A 351 13.71 -23.60 -31.03
N LYS A 352 12.46 -23.10 -30.84
CA LYS A 352 11.08 -23.25 -31.46
C LYS A 352 10.32 -24.54 -31.02
N MET A 353 9.00 -24.63 -30.72
CA MET A 353 7.77 -23.76 -30.61
C MET A 353 6.61 -24.59 -29.90
N MET A 354 5.29 -24.32 -29.69
CA MET A 354 4.23 -23.32 -30.05
C MET A 354 2.90 -23.51 -29.21
N THR A 355 2.01 -22.49 -29.06
CA THR A 355 0.49 -22.53 -28.89
C THR A 355 -0.23 -23.25 -27.70
N LYS A 356 -1.53 -23.06 -27.33
CA LYS A 356 -2.54 -21.93 -27.25
C LYS A 356 -3.90 -22.42 -26.61
N LYS A 357 -4.77 -21.51 -26.08
CA LYS A 357 -6.26 -21.57 -25.77
C LYS A 357 -6.72 -21.70 -24.28
N GLU A 358 -7.98 -21.41 -23.86
CA GLU A 358 -8.92 -20.25 -24.04
C GLU A 358 -10.32 -20.49 -23.36
N GLY A 359 -11.00 -19.42 -22.88
CA GLY A 359 -12.36 -19.40 -22.24
C GLY A 359 -12.34 -19.31 -20.69
N GLY A 360 -13.30 -18.76 -19.93
CA GLY A 360 -14.62 -18.12 -20.15
C GLY A 360 -15.58 -18.45 -18.97
N TYR A 361 -16.56 -17.66 -18.48
CA TYR A 361 -17.15 -16.34 -18.84
C TYR A 361 -17.85 -15.64 -17.63
N GLU A 362 -18.02 -14.31 -17.73
CA GLU A 362 -19.11 -13.41 -17.23
C GLU A 362 -19.61 -13.29 -15.75
N SER A 363 -19.56 -12.03 -15.27
CA SER A 363 -20.63 -11.23 -14.59
C SER A 363 -21.04 -11.43 -13.12
N ALA A 364 -20.61 -10.49 -12.24
CA ALA A 364 -21.45 -9.86 -11.20
C ALA A 364 -20.82 -8.57 -10.58
N ILE A 365 -21.44 -7.41 -10.82
CA ILE A 365 -21.51 -6.17 -9.97
C ILE A 365 -20.20 -5.54 -9.40
N ASP A 366 -19.87 -4.34 -9.90
CA ASP A 366 -19.10 -3.23 -9.30
C ASP A 366 -17.99 -3.50 -8.25
N TRP A 367 -16.78 -3.86 -8.72
CA TRP A 367 -15.53 -3.77 -7.94
C TRP A 367 -14.33 -3.32 -8.79
N ALA A 368 -14.21 -2.01 -9.10
CA ALA A 368 -13.02 -1.48 -9.76
C ALA A 368 -12.73 0.02 -9.49
N LEU A 369 -11.91 0.31 -8.47
CA LEU A 369 -11.07 1.52 -8.43
C LEU A 369 -9.62 1.06 -8.21
N ALA A 370 -8.92 0.73 -9.30
CA ALA A 370 -7.56 0.17 -9.31
C ALA A 370 -7.36 -1.11 -8.44
N ALA A 371 -7.65 -2.27 -9.04
CA ALA A 371 -7.57 -3.58 -8.40
C ALA A 371 -6.14 -4.06 -8.01
N GLY A 372 -5.11 -3.22 -8.17
CA GLY A 372 -3.76 -3.47 -7.66
C GLY A 372 -3.51 -2.97 -6.23
N VAL A 373 -4.41 -2.16 -5.68
CA VAL A 373 -4.21 -1.46 -4.38
C VAL A 373 -5.31 -1.79 -3.37
N VAL A 374 -6.56 -1.96 -3.80
CA VAL A 374 -7.74 -1.91 -2.90
C VAL A 374 -7.90 -3.12 -1.96
N ALA A 375 -7.37 -4.31 -2.30
CA ALA A 375 -7.61 -5.55 -1.53
C ALA A 375 -7.22 -5.45 -0.03
N ALA A 376 -6.25 -4.60 0.32
CA ALA A 376 -5.80 -4.40 1.70
C ALA A 376 -6.23 -3.04 2.31
N VAL A 377 -6.98 -2.20 1.59
CA VAL A 377 -7.25 -0.80 1.99
C VAL A 377 -8.56 -0.68 2.78
N SER A 378 -8.45 -0.17 4.00
CA SER A 378 -9.56 0.07 4.92
C SER A 378 -10.52 1.17 4.43
N ALA A 379 -11.67 1.34 5.10
CA ALA A 379 -12.57 2.46 4.85
C ALA A 379 -11.88 3.84 5.00
N ALA A 380 -11.00 4.01 5.99
CA ALA A 380 -10.27 5.26 6.22
C ALA A 380 -9.22 5.55 5.12
N GLY A 381 -8.42 4.53 4.77
CA GLY A 381 -7.47 4.62 3.67
C GLY A 381 -8.19 4.88 2.33
N LEU A 382 -9.31 4.21 2.09
CA LEU A 382 -10.11 4.35 0.87
C LEU A 382 -10.77 5.73 0.78
N PHE A 383 -11.20 6.34 1.89
CA PHE A 383 -11.70 7.71 1.93
C PHE A 383 -10.61 8.73 1.55
N ALA A 384 -9.43 8.62 2.17
CA ALA A 384 -8.29 9.48 1.84
C ALA A 384 -7.85 9.31 0.37
N ILE A 385 -7.66 8.07 -0.10
CA ILE A 385 -7.28 7.75 -1.48
C ILE A 385 -8.33 8.28 -2.48
N ARG A 386 -9.63 8.02 -2.26
CA ARG A 386 -10.69 8.53 -3.14
C ARG A 386 -10.66 10.06 -3.26
N ARG A 387 -10.27 10.78 -2.21
CA ARG A 387 -10.20 12.24 -2.19
C ARG A 387 -8.93 12.79 -2.84
N ILE A 388 -7.77 12.18 -2.55
CA ILE A 388 -6.47 12.53 -3.15
C ILE A 388 -6.50 12.31 -4.68
N PHE A 389 -7.05 11.18 -5.15
CA PHE A 389 -7.03 10.84 -6.56
C PHE A 389 -8.18 11.48 -7.37
N ARG A 390 -9.36 11.78 -6.78
CA ARG A 390 -10.44 12.54 -7.46
C ARG A 390 -10.21 14.05 -7.53
N ARG A 391 -9.25 14.61 -6.78
CA ARG A 391 -8.87 16.04 -6.84
C ARG A 391 -7.94 16.38 -8.02
N ARG A 392 -7.84 15.51 -9.02
CA ARG A 392 -7.14 15.72 -10.30
C ARG A 392 -8.09 16.30 -11.36
N HIS A 393 -8.60 17.50 -11.11
CA HIS A 393 -9.43 18.30 -12.01
C HIS A 393 -9.06 19.77 -11.88
#